data_AF-A0A815HXQ2-F1
#
_entry.id   AF-A0A815HXQ2-F1
#
_cell.length_a   1.000
_cell.length_b   1.000
_cell.length_c   1.000
_cell.angle_alpha   90.00
_cell.angle_beta   90.00
_cell.angle_gamma   90.00
#
_symmetry.space_group_name_H-M   'P 1'
#
loop_
_entity.id
_entity.type
_entity.pdbx_description
1 polymer ?
#
loop_
_entity_poly.entity_id
_entity_poly.type
_entity_poly.pdbx_seq_one_letter_code
_entity_poly.pdbx_strand_id
1 'polypeptide(L)'
;MGFPFSNLSSSDKFLIYHFLTENIYISRLQLSQENALLRQQLSEYSHLSQENAQLRNEVLRSRNQALLQNMARTDQNVQLTLISFEDPNSHKATTGIDATNANPSHPNVVLHSDVSQSLQETEEETLLRAEVTQYRERHAQLFKQYEKLNEEMKRKKINSFEALAEYDKDAMKVFIELARLTEPIPLDGINIGLFGLTSTGKSTMLNALLGQKVADIGVGETTTKITSYNGTKFILWDVPGRNDEVSYFSMEYISFFKGLSRRLILIQATVRENSSMMKLLDEIGLHYDIVFNKFDKVEPEEQEAVKNQIQSEIKTIGLKRVDNVYFVSSKFPTMFPDWIVMINHLENLLH
;
A
#
# COMPACT_ATOMS: atom_id res chain seq x y z
N MET A 1 -30.57 20.87 -30.11
CA MET A 1 -31.89 21.38 -30.52
C MET A 1 -31.98 22.85 -30.10
N GLY A 2 -31.91 23.78 -31.05
CA GLY A 2 -32.05 25.21 -30.75
C GLY A 2 -33.53 25.59 -30.71
N PHE A 3 -34.04 26.02 -29.56
CA PHE A 3 -35.38 26.60 -29.49
C PHE A 3 -35.37 27.97 -30.19
N PRO A 4 -36.24 28.23 -31.18
CA PRO A 4 -36.25 29.50 -31.89
C PRO A 4 -36.86 30.60 -31.00
N PHE A 5 -35.99 31.41 -30.38
CA PHE A 5 -36.35 32.58 -29.55
C PHE A 5 -37.02 33.74 -30.34
N SER A 6 -37.11 33.62 -31.67
CA SER A 6 -37.64 34.68 -32.54
C SER A 6 -39.13 34.98 -32.30
N ASN A 7 -39.91 34.00 -31.82
CA ASN A 7 -41.37 34.10 -31.75
C ASN A 7 -41.91 34.47 -30.36
N LEU A 8 -41.05 34.72 -29.37
CA LEU A 8 -41.48 35.11 -28.02
C LEU A 8 -41.82 36.60 -27.96
N SER A 9 -42.89 36.93 -27.23
CA SER A 9 -43.26 38.32 -26.97
C SER A 9 -42.16 39.03 -26.16
N SER A 10 -42.11 40.36 -26.22
CA SER A 10 -41.13 41.14 -25.44
C SER A 10 -41.27 40.90 -23.92
N SER A 11 -42.49 40.63 -23.44
CA SER A 11 -42.74 40.29 -22.03
C SER A 11 -42.15 38.92 -21.65
N ASP A 12 -42.29 37.92 -22.52
CA ASP A 12 -41.76 36.58 -22.26
C ASP A 12 -40.23 36.56 -22.28
N LYS A 13 -39.62 37.33 -23.21
CA LYS A 13 -38.15 37.50 -23.26
C LYS A 13 -37.61 38.15 -21.99
N PHE A 14 -38.32 39.15 -21.45
CA PHE A 14 -37.95 39.80 -20.19
C PHE A 14 -38.04 38.84 -19.00
N LEU A 15 -39.12 38.05 -18.90
CA LEU A 15 -39.29 37.07 -17.83
C LEU A 15 -38.19 35.98 -17.88
N ILE A 16 -37.88 35.46 -19.07
CA ILE A 16 -36.83 34.46 -19.25
C ILE A 16 -35.47 35.03 -18.89
N TYR A 17 -35.15 36.26 -19.33
CA TYR A 17 -33.90 36.92 -18.98
C TYR A 17 -33.77 37.10 -17.47
N HIS A 18 -34.81 37.61 -16.80
CA HIS A 18 -34.83 37.78 -15.34
C HIS A 18 -34.61 36.46 -14.61
N PHE A 19 -35.35 35.41 -15.00
CA PHE A 19 -35.23 34.08 -14.42
C PHE A 19 -33.82 33.49 -14.61
N LEU A 20 -33.21 33.64 -15.79
CA LEU A 20 -31.85 33.17 -16.03
C LEU A 20 -30.83 33.96 -15.20
N THR A 21 -30.98 35.28 -15.09
CA THR A 21 -30.06 36.10 -14.28
C THR A 21 -30.16 35.79 -12.79
N GLU A 22 -31.35 35.55 -12.26
CA GLU A 22 -31.55 35.15 -10.86
C GLU A 22 -30.96 33.77 -10.59
N ASN A 23 -31.20 32.79 -11.46
CA ASN A 23 -30.62 31.45 -11.30
C ASN A 23 -29.09 31.48 -11.37
N ILE A 24 -28.50 32.22 -12.32
CA ILE A 24 -27.04 32.38 -12.40
C ILE A 24 -26.50 33.03 -11.14
N TYR A 25 -27.19 34.04 -10.60
CA TYR A 25 -26.79 34.71 -9.36
C TYR A 25 -26.85 33.75 -8.15
N ILE A 26 -27.94 32.99 -8.00
CA ILE A 26 -28.11 31.99 -6.94
C ILE A 26 -27.03 30.91 -7.03
N SER A 27 -26.77 30.36 -8.23
CA SER A 27 -25.72 29.36 -8.41
C SER A 27 -24.33 29.90 -8.08
N ARG A 28 -24.02 31.16 -8.43
CA ARG A 28 -22.74 31.81 -8.05
C ARG A 28 -22.63 32.00 -6.55
N LEU A 29 -23.73 32.36 -5.87
CA LEU A 29 -23.74 32.52 -4.42
C LEU A 29 -23.54 31.18 -3.70
N GLN A 30 -24.21 30.12 -4.16
CA GLN A 30 -24.02 28.75 -3.65
C GLN A 30 -22.58 28.27 -3.84
N LEU A 31 -22.02 28.43 -5.04
CA LEU A 31 -20.61 28.10 -5.31
C LEU A 31 -19.65 28.93 -4.43
N SER A 32 -19.96 30.20 -4.16
CA SER A 32 -19.14 31.03 -3.27
C SER A 32 -19.17 30.52 -1.82
N GLN A 33 -20.33 30.07 -1.34
CA GLN A 33 -20.49 29.51 0.01
C GLN A 33 -19.77 28.17 0.14
N GLU A 34 -19.91 27.28 -0.84
CA GLU A 34 -19.19 26.00 -0.88
C GLU A 34 -17.66 26.21 -0.90
N ASN A 35 -17.16 27.15 -1.71
CA ASN A 35 -15.74 27.48 -1.74
C ASN A 35 -15.24 28.06 -0.41
N ALA A 36 -16.06 28.86 0.29
CA ALA A 36 -15.71 29.38 1.61
C ALA A 36 -15.61 28.26 2.64
N LEU A 37 -16.58 27.32 2.65
CA LEU A 37 -16.57 26.16 3.52
C LEU A 37 -15.35 25.26 3.25
N LEU A 38 -15.03 25.01 1.98
CA LEU A 38 -13.87 24.20 1.61
C LEU A 38 -12.55 24.84 2.06
N ARG A 39 -12.41 26.17 1.95
CA ARG A 39 -11.24 26.90 2.46
C ARG A 39 -11.12 26.80 3.98
N GLN A 40 -12.24 26.85 4.71
CA GLN A 40 -12.26 26.66 6.16
C GLN A 40 -11.80 25.24 6.52
N GLN A 41 -12.33 24.22 5.86
CA GLN A 41 -11.93 22.82 6.07
C GLN A 41 -10.44 22.59 5.77
N LEU A 42 -9.91 23.18 4.69
CA LEU A 42 -8.49 23.09 4.35
C LEU A 42 -7.60 23.78 5.40
N SER A 43 -8.06 24.91 5.96
CA SER A 43 -7.35 25.60 7.04
C SER A 43 -7.31 24.76 8.32
N GLU A 44 -8.43 24.13 8.68
CA GLU A 44 -8.53 23.25 9.85
C GLU A 44 -7.65 22.00 9.68
N TYR A 45 -7.68 21.40 8.49
CA TYR A 45 -6.80 20.27 8.16
C TYR A 45 -5.31 20.66 8.22
N SER A 46 -4.94 21.84 7.71
CA SER A 46 -3.56 22.35 7.80
C SER A 46 -3.13 22.54 9.25
N HIS A 47 -4.00 23.03 10.13
CA HIS A 47 -3.71 23.20 11.54
C HIS A 47 -3.51 21.84 12.24
N LEU A 48 -4.45 20.90 12.04
CA LEU A 48 -4.35 19.55 12.59
C LEU A 48 -3.10 18.81 12.09
N SER A 49 -2.71 19.02 10.84
CA SER A 49 -1.48 18.46 10.28
C SER A 49 -0.22 19.01 10.99
N GLN A 50 -0.17 20.33 11.22
CA GLN A 50 0.91 20.96 11.98
C GLN A 50 0.97 20.49 13.44
N GLU A 51 -0.17 20.38 14.10
CA GLU A 51 -0.27 19.88 15.47
C GLU A 51 0.19 18.42 15.58
N ASN A 52 -0.23 17.57 14.65
CA ASN A 52 0.23 16.18 14.58
C ASN A 52 1.74 16.09 14.30
N ALA A 53 2.29 16.97 13.47
CA ALA A 53 3.73 17.03 13.24
C ALA A 53 4.50 17.46 14.49
N GLN A 54 3.96 18.40 15.27
CA GLN A 54 4.53 18.81 16.55
C GLN A 54 4.52 17.67 17.58
N LEU A 55 3.38 16.97 17.74
CA LEU A 55 3.25 15.82 18.63
C LEU A 55 4.23 14.70 18.25
N ARG A 56 4.39 14.41 16.95
CA ARG A 56 5.37 13.42 16.48
C ARG A 56 6.80 13.81 16.85
N ASN A 57 7.16 15.08 16.67
CA ASN A 57 8.48 15.58 17.04
C ASN A 57 8.71 15.51 18.56
N GLU A 58 7.69 15.74 19.38
CA GLU A 58 7.77 15.62 20.83
C GLU A 58 7.94 14.16 21.28
N VAL A 59 7.22 13.22 20.67
CA VAL A 59 7.38 11.78 20.91
C VAL A 59 8.79 11.32 20.52
N LEU A 60 9.31 11.75 19.37
CA LEU A 60 10.67 11.44 18.92
C LEU A 60 11.72 12.00 19.89
N ARG A 61 11.58 13.24 20.36
CA ARG A 61 12.46 13.83 21.37
C ARG A 61 12.47 13.03 22.66
N SER A 62 11.29 12.63 23.14
CA SER A 62 11.14 11.82 24.35
C SER A 62 11.80 10.43 24.20
N ARG A 63 11.64 9.77 23.04
CA ARG A 63 12.29 8.49 22.74
C ARG A 63 13.81 8.61 22.71
N ASN A 64 14.34 9.64 22.05
CA ASN A 64 15.78 9.88 21.98
C ASN A 64 16.38 10.18 23.35
N GLN A 65 15.67 10.95 24.19
CA GLN A 65 16.09 11.21 25.57
C GLN A 65 16.12 9.93 26.41
N ALA A 66 15.12 9.06 26.28
CA ALA A 66 15.10 7.76 26.97
C ALA A 66 16.25 6.84 26.52
N LEU A 67 16.58 6.82 25.23
CA LEU A 67 17.72 6.06 24.69
C LEU A 67 19.05 6.57 25.27
N LEU A 68 19.26 7.89 25.33
CA LEU A 68 20.46 8.47 25.93
C LEU A 68 20.59 8.12 27.42
N GLN A 69 19.48 8.12 28.17
CA GLN A 69 19.48 7.70 29.57
C GLN A 69 19.82 6.21 29.74
N ASN A 70 19.33 5.35 28.84
CA ASN A 70 19.65 3.92 28.86
C ASN A 70 21.13 3.66 28.52
N MET A 71 21.68 4.37 27.53
CA MET A 71 23.12 4.28 27.20
C MET A 71 23.99 4.69 28.37
N ALA A 72 23.66 5.80 29.05
CA ALA A 72 24.40 6.25 30.23
C ALA A 72 24.38 5.24 31.39
N ARG A 73 23.26 4.52 31.58
CA ARG A 73 23.15 3.45 32.57
C ARG A 73 23.98 2.23 32.19
N THR A 74 23.99 1.85 30.91
CA THR A 74 24.82 0.73 30.43
C THR A 74 26.30 1.02 30.63
N ASP A 75 26.78 2.24 30.33
CA ASP A 75 28.17 2.63 30.55
C ASP A 75 28.58 2.58 32.04
N GLN A 76 27.69 3.01 32.95
CA GLN A 76 27.92 2.86 34.39
C GLN A 76 28.01 1.39 34.83
N ASN A 77 27.15 0.52 34.30
CA ASN A 77 27.18 -0.91 34.63
C ASN A 77 28.43 -1.60 34.07
N VAL A 78 28.93 -1.19 32.90
CA VAL A 78 30.19 -1.69 32.33
C VAL A 78 31.38 -1.26 33.19
N GLN A 79 31.42 0.00 33.67
CA GLN A 79 32.47 0.45 34.59
C GLN A 79 32.45 -0.29 35.93
N LEU A 80 31.27 -0.53 36.51
CA LEU A 80 31.12 -1.30 37.75
C LEU A 80 31.57 -2.77 37.59
N THR A 81 31.35 -3.34 36.41
CA THR A 81 31.80 -4.71 36.09
C THR A 81 33.32 -4.77 35.90
N LEU A 82 33.95 -3.73 35.32
CA LEU A 82 35.41 -3.69 35.19
C LEU A 82 36.14 -3.52 36.53
N ILE A 83 35.52 -2.86 37.51
CA ILE A 83 36.09 -2.69 38.86
C ILE A 83 36.01 -4.01 39.68
N SER A 84 35.08 -4.92 39.36
CA SER A 84 34.96 -6.21 40.06
C SER A 84 35.86 -7.32 39.51
N PHE A 85 36.62 -7.09 38.43
CA PHE A 85 37.56 -8.05 37.84
C PHE A 85 39.03 -7.87 38.29
N GLU A 86 39.33 -6.92 39.19
CA GLU A 86 40.69 -6.66 39.71
C GLU A 86 40.96 -7.23 41.13
N ASP A 87 40.30 -8.33 41.52
CA ASP A 87 40.70 -9.06 42.74
C ASP A 87 41.07 -10.52 42.46
N PRO A 88 42.38 -10.82 42.25
CA PRO A 88 42.85 -12.18 41.95
C PRO A 88 42.85 -13.14 43.16
N ASN A 89 42.36 -12.73 44.34
CA ASN A 89 42.49 -13.51 45.57
C ASN A 89 41.15 -13.75 46.28
N SER A 90 40.29 -14.63 45.75
CA SER A 90 39.45 -15.43 46.64
C SER A 90 39.16 -16.85 46.09
N HIS A 91 39.97 -17.79 46.58
CA HIS A 91 39.63 -19.21 46.60
C HIS A 91 38.78 -19.55 47.83
N LYS A 92 37.65 -20.23 47.65
CA LYS A 92 37.33 -21.59 48.17
C LYS A 92 35.82 -21.81 48.38
N ALA A 93 35.37 -22.96 47.85
CA ALA A 93 34.35 -23.89 48.36
C ALA A 93 32.94 -23.33 48.68
N THR A 94 31.83 -24.00 48.36
CA THR A 94 31.48 -25.34 48.83
C THR A 94 30.22 -25.84 48.11
N THR A 95 30.10 -27.16 48.07
CA THR A 95 29.02 -28.04 47.58
C THR A 95 27.66 -27.92 48.28
N GLY A 96 26.58 -28.16 47.53
CA GLY A 96 25.55 -29.13 47.90
C GLY A 96 24.14 -28.64 48.27
N ILE A 97 23.13 -29.39 47.77
CA ILE A 97 21.85 -29.81 48.40
C ILE A 97 20.54 -29.21 47.85
N ASP A 98 19.74 -30.14 47.32
CA ASP A 98 18.28 -30.38 47.36
C ASP A 98 17.21 -29.32 47.01
N ALA A 99 16.47 -29.68 45.96
CA ALA A 99 15.06 -30.10 45.96
C ALA A 99 13.94 -29.29 46.65
N THR A 100 12.84 -29.22 45.90
CA THR A 100 11.42 -29.12 46.29
C THR A 100 10.76 -27.75 46.45
N ASN A 101 9.54 -27.73 45.86
CA ASN A 101 8.28 -27.15 46.35
C ASN A 101 7.73 -25.85 45.75
N ALA A 102 6.63 -26.07 45.02
CA ALA A 102 5.28 -25.61 45.34
C ALA A 102 4.91 -24.14 45.08
N ASN A 103 4.08 -24.01 44.05
CA ASN A 103 2.98 -23.07 43.86
C ASN A 103 2.22 -22.76 45.18
N PRO A 104 1.69 -21.54 45.37
CA PRO A 104 0.25 -21.40 45.13
C PRO A 104 -0.20 -20.05 44.52
N SER A 105 -1.03 -20.17 43.49
CA SER A 105 -2.30 -19.47 43.25
C SER A 105 -2.57 -18.13 43.96
N HIS A 106 -2.78 -17.08 43.17
CA HIS A 106 -3.82 -16.09 43.45
C HIS A 106 -4.64 -15.78 42.19
N PRO A 107 -5.97 -15.68 42.29
CA PRO A 107 -6.86 -15.34 41.19
C PRO A 107 -6.98 -13.81 41.12
N ASN A 108 -6.74 -13.22 39.95
CA ASN A 108 -7.15 -11.84 39.69
C ASN A 108 -8.21 -11.82 38.61
N VAL A 109 -9.43 -11.57 39.09
CA VAL A 109 -10.58 -11.06 38.35
C VAL A 109 -10.14 -9.81 37.59
N VAL A 110 -10.33 -9.79 36.27
CA VAL A 110 -10.44 -8.54 35.51
C VAL A 110 -11.74 -8.59 34.73
N LEU A 111 -12.60 -7.67 35.12
CA LEU A 111 -13.83 -7.25 34.48
C LEU A 111 -13.55 -6.64 33.09
N HIS A 112 -14.50 -6.85 32.18
CA HIS A 112 -14.87 -5.99 31.06
C HIS A 112 -13.77 -5.24 30.28
N SER A 113 -13.64 -5.59 29.00
CA SER A 113 -13.49 -4.58 27.95
C SER A 113 -14.14 -5.06 26.65
N ASP A 114 -15.45 -4.83 26.54
CA ASP A 114 -16.00 -4.38 25.28
C ASP A 114 -15.47 -2.97 25.01
N VAL A 115 -15.31 -2.65 23.72
CA VAL A 115 -14.79 -1.38 23.14
C VAL A 115 -13.26 -1.29 23.05
N SER A 116 -12.72 -1.74 21.92
CA SER A 116 -11.91 -0.91 20.98
C SER A 116 -11.30 -1.79 19.89
N GLN A 117 -11.99 -1.95 18.76
CA GLN A 117 -11.34 -2.23 17.48
C GLN A 117 -10.53 -0.99 17.07
N SER A 118 -9.36 -0.76 17.69
CA SER A 118 -8.40 0.22 17.19
C SER A 118 -7.31 -0.52 16.43
N LEU A 119 -7.31 -0.29 15.11
CA LEU A 119 -6.28 -0.64 14.14
C LEU A 119 -4.88 -0.51 14.77
N GLN A 120 -4.22 -1.64 15.04
CA GLN A 120 -2.79 -1.62 15.35
C GLN A 120 -2.06 -1.34 14.04
N GLU A 121 -1.77 -0.06 13.78
CA GLU A 121 -0.79 0.33 12.77
C GLU A 121 0.55 -0.30 13.17
N THR A 122 1.16 -1.08 12.27
CA THR A 122 2.44 -1.73 12.56
C THR A 122 3.56 -0.68 12.61
N GLU A 123 4.66 -1.01 13.30
CA GLU A 123 5.84 -0.13 13.35
C GLU A 123 6.36 0.18 11.93
N GLU A 124 6.26 -0.78 11.01
CA GLU A 124 6.64 -0.63 9.60
C GLU A 124 5.69 0.24 8.79
N GLU A 125 4.38 0.15 9.00
CA GLU A 125 3.44 1.09 8.34
C GLU A 125 3.74 2.52 8.78
N THR A 126 4.12 2.70 10.05
CA THR A 126 4.53 4.00 10.59
C THR A 126 5.84 4.49 9.96
N LEU A 127 6.83 3.60 9.82
CA LEU A 127 8.10 3.91 9.16
C LEU A 127 7.90 4.24 7.67
N LEU A 128 7.11 3.45 6.94
CA LEU A 128 6.77 3.73 5.54
C LEU A 128 6.10 5.09 5.40
N ARG A 129 5.15 5.45 6.27
CA ARG A 129 4.52 6.78 6.23
C ARG A 129 5.50 7.91 6.50
N ALA A 130 6.44 7.72 7.44
CA ALA A 130 7.48 8.70 7.69
C ALA A 130 8.40 8.86 6.47
N GLU A 131 8.81 7.76 5.85
CA GLU A 131 9.64 7.75 4.65
C GLU A 131 8.90 8.40 3.47
N VAL A 132 7.63 8.06 3.24
CA VAL A 132 6.77 8.70 2.22
C VAL A 132 6.68 10.21 2.46
N THR A 133 6.58 10.65 3.72
CA THR A 133 6.51 12.09 4.04
C THR A 133 7.82 12.79 3.72
N GLN A 134 8.97 12.24 4.14
CA GLN A 134 10.28 12.81 3.81
C GLN A 134 10.55 12.78 2.30
N TYR A 135 10.12 11.72 1.63
CA TYR A 135 10.20 11.57 0.18
C TYR A 135 9.38 12.66 -0.54
N ARG A 136 8.15 12.93 -0.09
CA ARG A 136 7.33 14.05 -0.60
C ARG A 136 8.03 15.39 -0.46
N GLU A 137 8.66 15.67 0.69
CA GLU A 137 9.38 16.92 0.92
C GLU A 137 10.58 17.07 -0.01
N ARG A 138 11.40 16.01 -0.15
CA ARG A 138 12.55 15.99 -1.05
C ARG A 138 12.17 16.18 -2.52
N HIS A 139 11.00 15.67 -2.91
CA HIS A 139 10.53 15.69 -4.29
C HIS A 139 9.28 16.55 -4.51
N ALA A 140 9.10 17.61 -3.72
CA ALA A 140 7.90 18.45 -3.74
C ALA A 140 7.55 19.01 -5.14
N GLN A 141 8.56 19.32 -5.96
CA GLN A 141 8.34 19.79 -7.34
C GLN A 141 7.73 18.70 -8.23
N LEU A 142 8.24 17.48 -8.14
CA LEU A 142 7.71 16.34 -8.91
C LEU A 142 6.30 16.01 -8.44
N PHE A 143 6.06 16.04 -7.13
CA PHE A 143 4.74 15.85 -6.54
C PHE A 143 3.71 16.85 -7.10
N LYS A 144 4.06 18.13 -7.18
CA LYS A 144 3.20 19.17 -7.77
C LYS A 144 2.87 18.91 -9.24
N GLN A 145 3.78 18.32 -10.00
CA GLN A 145 3.55 17.95 -11.41
C GLN A 145 2.56 16.78 -11.51
N TYR A 146 2.69 15.78 -10.64
CA TYR A 146 1.71 14.70 -10.52
C TYR A 146 0.32 15.19 -10.12
N GLU A 147 0.22 16.10 -9.14
CA GLU A 147 -1.07 16.67 -8.74
C GLU A 147 -1.74 17.40 -9.91
N LYS A 148 -0.99 18.23 -10.63
CA LYS A 148 -1.51 18.94 -11.81
C LYS A 148 -2.04 17.96 -12.87
N LEU A 149 -1.27 16.91 -13.17
CA LEU A 149 -1.68 15.87 -14.12
C LEU A 149 -2.95 15.16 -13.63
N ASN A 150 -3.02 14.80 -12.35
CA ASN A 150 -4.17 14.15 -11.75
C ASN A 150 -5.42 15.04 -11.80
N GLU A 151 -5.30 16.35 -11.57
CA GLU A 151 -6.41 17.29 -11.73
C GLU A 151 -6.90 17.38 -13.19
N GLU A 152 -5.98 17.38 -14.15
CA GLU A 152 -6.31 17.37 -15.57
C GLU A 152 -7.01 16.07 -15.99
N MET A 153 -6.53 14.92 -15.51
CA MET A 153 -7.17 13.62 -15.74
C MET A 153 -8.57 13.55 -15.12
N LYS A 154 -8.74 14.03 -13.88
CA LYS A 154 -10.05 14.12 -13.21
C LYS A 154 -11.02 14.99 -14.00
N ARG A 155 -10.58 16.16 -14.49
CA ARG A 155 -11.38 17.03 -15.37
C ARG A 155 -11.80 16.33 -16.66
N LYS A 156 -10.93 15.49 -17.22
CA LYS A 156 -11.18 14.71 -18.44
C LYS A 156 -11.91 13.39 -18.18
N LYS A 157 -12.22 13.07 -16.92
CA LYS A 157 -12.82 11.78 -16.48
C LYS A 157 -11.99 10.56 -16.91
N ILE A 158 -10.68 10.70 -16.99
CA ILE A 158 -9.74 9.61 -17.26
C ILE A 158 -9.50 8.89 -15.94
N ASN A 159 -9.83 7.60 -15.89
CA ASN A 159 -9.77 6.80 -14.68
C ASN A 159 -8.90 5.54 -14.76
N SER A 160 -8.28 5.27 -15.90
CA SER A 160 -7.42 4.10 -16.14
C SER A 160 -6.22 4.45 -17.03
N PHE A 161 -5.23 3.57 -17.04
CA PHE A 161 -4.01 3.78 -17.83
C PHE A 161 -4.33 3.64 -19.32
N GLU A 162 -5.20 2.69 -19.66
CA GLU A 162 -5.76 2.50 -20.98
C GLU A 162 -6.55 3.72 -21.45
N ALA A 163 -7.42 4.28 -20.60
CA ALA A 163 -8.16 5.48 -20.96
C ALA A 163 -7.21 6.67 -21.17
N LEU A 164 -6.16 6.79 -20.35
CA LEU A 164 -5.13 7.81 -20.56
C LEU A 164 -4.40 7.62 -21.90
N ALA A 165 -4.05 6.38 -22.24
CA ALA A 165 -3.36 6.05 -23.48
C ALA A 165 -4.21 6.32 -24.73
N GLU A 166 -5.51 6.09 -24.63
CA GLU A 166 -6.46 6.23 -25.73
C GLU A 166 -6.87 7.70 -25.95
N TYR A 167 -7.24 8.39 -24.87
CA TYR A 167 -7.86 9.73 -24.95
C TYR A 167 -6.87 10.89 -24.87
N ASP A 168 -5.68 10.68 -24.28
CA ASP A 168 -4.72 11.77 -24.07
C ASP A 168 -3.26 11.30 -24.10
N LYS A 169 -2.78 11.07 -25.33
CA LYS A 169 -1.41 10.60 -25.60
C LYS A 169 -0.33 11.53 -25.05
N ASP A 170 -0.60 12.83 -24.94
CA ASP A 170 0.39 13.77 -24.43
C ASP A 170 0.43 13.73 -22.90
N ALA A 171 -0.72 13.68 -22.23
CA ALA A 171 -0.76 13.41 -20.79
C ALA A 171 -0.12 12.05 -20.44
N MET A 172 -0.30 11.03 -21.29
CA MET A 172 0.39 9.75 -21.14
C MET A 172 1.91 9.89 -21.20
N LYS A 173 2.46 10.62 -22.19
CA LYS A 173 3.91 10.84 -22.27
C LYS A 173 4.45 11.56 -21.05
N VAL A 174 3.75 12.62 -20.61
CA VAL A 174 4.09 13.36 -19.39
C VAL A 174 4.08 12.42 -18.19
N PHE A 175 3.02 11.61 -18.04
CA PHE A 175 2.93 10.65 -16.97
C PHE A 175 4.11 9.67 -16.94
N ILE A 176 4.47 9.08 -18.08
CA ILE A 176 5.60 8.15 -18.18
C ILE A 176 6.93 8.84 -17.88
N GLU A 177 7.12 10.09 -18.31
CA GLU A 177 8.30 10.88 -17.96
C GLU A 177 8.39 11.13 -16.46
N LEU A 178 7.30 11.59 -15.83
CA LEU A 178 7.22 11.74 -14.38
C LEU A 178 7.51 10.41 -13.67
N ALA A 179 6.92 9.32 -14.14
CA ALA A 179 7.13 8.00 -13.58
C ALA A 179 8.57 7.53 -13.73
N ARG A 180 9.28 7.90 -14.78
CA ARG A 180 10.71 7.62 -14.94
C ARG A 180 11.57 8.44 -13.97
N LEU A 181 11.24 9.72 -13.77
CA LEU A 181 11.94 10.62 -12.86
C LEU A 181 11.72 10.28 -11.38
N THR A 182 10.59 9.65 -11.03
CA THR A 182 10.29 9.22 -9.66
C THR A 182 11.32 8.21 -9.17
N GLU A 183 12.04 8.53 -8.10
CA GLU A 183 12.96 7.61 -7.44
C GLU A 183 12.22 6.52 -6.64
N PRO A 184 12.78 5.31 -6.48
CA PRO A 184 12.21 4.32 -5.57
C PRO A 184 12.20 4.84 -4.13
N ILE A 185 11.15 4.52 -3.38
CA ILE A 185 11.19 4.69 -1.93
C ILE A 185 12.17 3.65 -1.36
N PRO A 186 13.10 4.02 -0.47
CA PRO A 186 14.01 3.06 0.10
C PRO A 186 13.23 2.09 1.00
N LEU A 187 13.25 0.80 0.64
CA LEU A 187 12.71 -0.29 1.44
C LEU A 187 13.85 -1.22 1.82
N ASP A 188 13.97 -1.54 3.10
CA ASP A 188 15.01 -2.43 3.60
C ASP A 188 14.65 -3.90 3.32
N GLY A 189 15.65 -4.70 2.94
CA GLY A 189 15.48 -6.13 2.69
C GLY A 189 14.74 -6.49 1.39
N ILE A 190 14.23 -7.72 1.32
CA ILE A 190 13.50 -8.23 0.15
C ILE A 190 12.02 -7.90 0.30
N ASN A 191 11.52 -7.00 -0.54
CA ASN A 191 10.16 -6.48 -0.48
C ASN A 191 9.32 -7.03 -1.63
N ILE A 192 8.26 -7.78 -1.31
CA ILE A 192 7.40 -8.44 -2.29
C ILE A 192 6.00 -7.86 -2.20
N GLY A 193 5.53 -7.22 -3.27
CA GLY A 193 4.16 -6.72 -3.36
C GLY A 193 3.19 -7.76 -3.91
N LEU A 194 2.08 -7.97 -3.21
CA LEU A 194 0.95 -8.77 -3.68
C LEU A 194 -0.13 -7.85 -4.25
N PHE A 195 -0.42 -8.02 -5.53
CA PHE A 195 -1.40 -7.24 -6.28
C PHE A 195 -2.53 -8.13 -6.79
N GLY A 196 -3.67 -7.53 -7.11
CA GLY A 196 -4.80 -8.22 -7.72
C GLY A 196 -6.13 -7.81 -7.09
N LEU A 197 -7.23 -8.13 -7.77
CA LEU A 197 -8.59 -7.77 -7.34
C LEU A 197 -8.95 -8.34 -5.96
N THR A 198 -10.01 -7.81 -5.35
CA THR A 198 -10.58 -8.43 -4.14
C THR A 198 -10.98 -9.88 -4.43
N SER A 199 -10.81 -10.75 -3.44
CA SER A 199 -11.10 -12.19 -3.55
C SER A 199 -10.17 -12.99 -4.47
N THR A 200 -9.10 -12.40 -5.04
CA THR A 200 -8.06 -13.14 -5.79
C THR A 200 -7.22 -14.09 -4.91
N GLY A 201 -7.38 -13.98 -3.59
CA GLY A 201 -6.71 -14.82 -2.61
C GLY A 201 -5.40 -14.25 -2.09
N LYS A 202 -5.18 -12.92 -2.18
CA LYS A 202 -4.01 -12.22 -1.62
C LYS A 202 -3.75 -12.57 -0.16
N SER A 203 -4.74 -12.40 0.73
CA SER A 203 -4.58 -12.74 2.16
C SER A 203 -4.27 -14.22 2.39
N THR A 204 -4.87 -15.12 1.60
CA THR A 204 -4.57 -16.56 1.67
C THR A 204 -3.15 -16.85 1.20
N MET A 205 -2.70 -16.23 0.10
CA MET A 205 -1.34 -16.32 -0.40
C MET A 205 -0.34 -15.81 0.63
N LEU A 206 -0.62 -14.66 1.21
CA LEU A 206 0.20 -14.03 2.24
C LEU A 206 0.41 -14.97 3.42
N ASN A 207 -0.67 -15.53 3.97
CA ASN A 207 -0.57 -16.49 5.07
C ASN A 207 0.18 -17.77 4.69
N ALA A 208 0.01 -18.24 3.45
CA ALA A 208 0.72 -19.41 2.96
C ALA A 208 2.23 -19.15 2.75
N LEU A 209 2.61 -17.96 2.27
CA LEU A 209 4.00 -17.53 2.12
C LEU A 209 4.70 -17.31 3.47
N LEU A 210 3.98 -16.82 4.48
CA LEU A 210 4.52 -16.62 5.83
C LEU A 210 4.53 -17.89 6.68
N GLY A 211 3.79 -18.93 6.27
CA GLY A 211 3.63 -20.15 7.06
C GLY A 211 2.81 -19.96 8.35
N GLN A 212 2.14 -18.82 8.52
CA GLN A 212 1.33 -18.47 9.68
C GLN A 212 0.10 -17.65 9.28
N LYS A 213 -0.97 -17.70 10.09
CA LYS A 213 -2.19 -16.90 9.86
C LYS A 213 -2.01 -15.52 10.50
N VAL A 214 -1.66 -14.52 9.69
CA VAL A 214 -1.44 -13.13 10.13
C VAL A 214 -2.31 -12.12 9.38
N ALA A 215 -2.74 -12.40 8.15
CA ALA A 215 -3.77 -11.61 7.47
C ALA A 215 -5.15 -12.24 7.68
N ASP A 216 -6.15 -11.39 7.98
CA ASP A 216 -7.54 -11.81 8.08
C ASP A 216 -8.05 -12.32 6.72
N ILE A 217 -8.85 -13.40 6.76
CA ILE A 217 -9.39 -14.06 5.58
C ILE A 217 -10.92 -13.89 5.61
N GLY A 218 -11.47 -13.01 4.78
CA GLY A 218 -12.92 -12.76 4.71
C GLY A 218 -13.40 -12.12 3.41
N VAL A 219 -14.64 -12.41 3.01
CA VAL A 219 -15.32 -11.76 1.87
C VAL A 219 -15.95 -10.47 2.39
N GLY A 220 -15.27 -9.34 2.21
CA GLY A 220 -15.77 -8.01 2.62
C GLY A 220 -14.70 -7.09 3.22
N GLU A 221 -13.59 -7.66 3.66
CA GLU A 221 -12.45 -6.91 4.18
C GLU A 221 -11.63 -6.40 3.01
N THR A 222 -11.87 -5.13 2.68
CA THR A 222 -11.08 -4.42 1.68
C THR A 222 -9.97 -3.71 2.43
N THR A 223 -8.74 -4.24 2.39
CA THR A 223 -7.55 -3.53 2.85
C THR A 223 -7.59 -2.14 2.23
N THR A 224 -7.67 -1.07 3.04
CA THR A 224 -7.76 0.33 2.55
C THR A 224 -6.41 1.01 2.46
N LYS A 225 -5.37 0.39 3.03
CA LYS A 225 -4.00 0.87 3.12
C LYS A 225 -3.02 -0.21 2.67
N ILE A 226 -1.84 0.20 2.24
CA ILE A 226 -0.73 -0.73 1.99
C ILE A 226 -0.25 -1.23 3.35
N THR A 227 -0.22 -2.55 3.55
CA THR A 227 0.13 -3.16 4.85
C THR A 227 1.28 -4.15 4.66
N SER A 228 2.32 -4.04 5.48
CA SER A 228 3.44 -4.98 5.49
C SER A 228 3.24 -6.13 6.48
N TYR A 229 3.84 -7.27 6.15
CA TYR A 229 3.88 -8.46 6.97
C TYR A 229 5.27 -9.08 6.90
N ASN A 230 5.92 -9.17 8.06
CA ASN A 230 7.26 -9.70 8.16
C ASN A 230 7.29 -11.22 8.09
N GLY A 231 7.97 -11.72 7.07
CA GLY A 231 8.45 -13.09 7.01
C GLY A 231 9.91 -13.18 7.47
N THR A 232 10.38 -14.41 7.62
CA THR A 232 11.76 -14.68 8.04
C THR A 232 12.80 -14.21 7.01
N LYS A 233 12.44 -14.19 5.72
CA LYS A 233 13.35 -13.89 4.60
C LYS A 233 12.96 -12.67 3.76
N PHE A 234 11.71 -12.24 3.84
CA PHE A 234 11.15 -11.16 3.02
C PHE A 234 10.02 -10.47 3.76
N ILE A 235 9.73 -9.25 3.32
CA ILE A 235 8.58 -8.45 3.76
C ILE A 235 7.51 -8.54 2.66
N LEU A 236 6.32 -9.02 3.02
CA LEU A 236 5.18 -9.08 2.11
C LEU A 236 4.33 -7.83 2.27
N TRP A 237 3.96 -7.22 1.15
CA TRP A 237 3.08 -6.06 1.12
C TRP A 237 1.74 -6.43 0.51
N ASP A 238 0.67 -6.36 1.30
CA ASP A 238 -0.69 -6.45 0.77
C ASP A 238 -1.12 -5.08 0.23
N VAL A 239 -1.35 -5.02 -1.08
CA VAL A 239 -1.77 -3.79 -1.76
C VAL A 239 -3.28 -3.86 -2.03
N PRO A 240 -4.06 -2.86 -1.57
CA PRO A 240 -5.50 -2.75 -1.82
C PRO A 240 -5.88 -2.99 -3.28
N GLY A 241 -6.70 -4.01 -3.54
CA GLY A 241 -7.08 -4.45 -4.89
C GLY A 241 -8.23 -3.67 -5.54
N ARG A 242 -8.70 -2.57 -4.93
CA ARG A 242 -9.97 -1.92 -5.31
C ARG A 242 -9.97 -0.40 -5.37
N ASN A 243 -8.95 0.27 -4.83
CA ASN A 243 -8.95 1.72 -4.88
C ASN A 243 -8.37 2.11 -6.23
N ASP A 244 -9.31 2.48 -7.11
CA ASP A 244 -9.14 3.31 -8.30
C ASP A 244 -7.82 3.17 -9.05
N GLU A 245 -7.87 2.70 -10.29
CA GLU A 245 -6.68 2.70 -11.18
C GLU A 245 -6.02 4.09 -11.27
N VAL A 246 -6.76 5.16 -10.94
CA VAL A 246 -6.26 6.52 -10.71
C VAL A 246 -5.19 6.62 -9.62
N SER A 247 -5.31 5.89 -8.50
CA SER A 247 -4.33 5.88 -7.42
C SER A 247 -2.96 5.40 -7.89
N TYR A 248 -2.90 4.54 -8.92
CA TYR A 248 -1.64 4.10 -9.52
C TYR A 248 -0.92 5.21 -10.30
N PHE A 249 -1.59 6.33 -10.60
CA PHE A 249 -0.94 7.50 -11.20
C PHE A 249 -0.32 8.45 -10.18
N SER A 250 -0.37 8.14 -8.89
CA SER A 250 0.30 8.95 -7.87
C SER A 250 1.81 8.66 -7.82
N MET A 251 2.57 9.68 -7.44
CA MET A 251 4.02 9.57 -7.26
C MET A 251 4.37 8.49 -6.23
N GLU A 252 3.59 8.39 -5.16
CA GLU A 252 3.80 7.47 -4.04
C GLU A 252 3.65 6.02 -4.45
N TYR A 253 2.61 5.69 -5.22
CA TYR A 253 2.44 4.34 -5.73
C TYR A 253 3.56 3.97 -6.71
N ILE A 254 3.98 4.89 -7.59
CA ILE A 254 5.10 4.64 -8.50
C ILE A 254 6.41 4.46 -7.73
N SER A 255 6.69 5.32 -6.77
CA SER A 255 7.88 5.23 -5.91
C SER A 255 7.90 3.92 -5.11
N PHE A 256 6.75 3.54 -4.54
CA PHE A 256 6.58 2.25 -3.87
C PHE A 256 6.79 1.07 -4.83
N PHE A 257 6.17 1.08 -6.01
CA PHE A 257 6.36 0.03 -7.01
C PHE A 257 7.82 -0.11 -7.35
N LYS A 258 8.56 0.98 -7.55
CA LYS A 258 10.00 0.93 -7.85
C LYS A 258 10.83 0.42 -6.67
N GLY A 259 10.42 0.68 -5.43
CA GLY A 259 11.08 0.18 -4.22
C GLY A 259 10.95 -1.34 -4.00
N LEU A 260 9.92 -1.98 -4.58
CA LEU A 260 9.72 -3.43 -4.45
C LEU A 260 10.80 -4.25 -5.19
N SER A 261 11.27 -5.31 -4.53
CA SER A 261 12.15 -6.32 -5.11
C SER A 261 11.41 -7.25 -6.08
N ARG A 262 10.14 -7.58 -5.77
CA ARG A 262 9.24 -8.40 -6.61
C ARG A 262 7.80 -7.90 -6.56
N ARG A 263 7.07 -8.17 -7.64
CA ARG A 263 5.67 -7.77 -7.84
C ARG A 263 4.90 -9.00 -8.32
N LEU A 264 4.08 -9.58 -7.44
CA LEU A 264 3.25 -10.73 -7.75
C LEU A 264 1.82 -10.26 -8.05
N ILE A 265 1.37 -10.47 -9.28
CA ILE A 265 0.02 -10.10 -9.70
C ILE A 265 -0.86 -11.34 -9.70
N LEU A 266 -1.77 -11.41 -8.72
CA LEU A 266 -2.68 -12.54 -8.53
C LEU A 266 -3.92 -12.41 -9.41
N ILE A 267 -4.18 -13.45 -10.19
CA ILE A 267 -5.37 -13.60 -11.05
C ILE A 267 -6.09 -14.91 -10.74
N GLN A 268 -7.34 -15.03 -11.18
CA GLN A 268 -8.15 -16.26 -11.03
C GLN A 268 -8.81 -16.76 -12.30
N ALA A 269 -8.92 -15.91 -13.31
CA ALA A 269 -9.62 -16.24 -14.55
C ALA A 269 -8.89 -15.70 -15.77
N THR A 270 -8.54 -14.41 -15.75
CA THR A 270 -7.94 -13.73 -16.90
C THR A 270 -6.90 -12.70 -16.47
N VAL A 271 -5.91 -12.44 -17.32
CA VAL A 271 -4.96 -11.34 -17.12
C VAL A 271 -5.59 -9.97 -17.42
N ARG A 272 -6.72 -9.94 -18.15
CA ARG A 272 -7.41 -8.70 -18.55
C ARG A 272 -7.87 -7.87 -17.35
N GLU A 273 -8.22 -8.52 -16.25
CA GLU A 273 -8.67 -7.88 -15.01
C GLU A 273 -7.62 -6.98 -14.36
N ASN A 274 -6.35 -7.15 -14.70
CA ASN A 274 -5.23 -6.37 -14.15
C ASN A 274 -4.38 -5.72 -15.26
N SER A 275 -4.90 -5.63 -16.49
CA SER A 275 -4.10 -5.18 -17.64
C SER A 275 -3.59 -3.75 -17.47
N SER A 276 -4.36 -2.88 -16.84
CA SER A 276 -3.99 -1.47 -16.64
C SER A 276 -2.71 -1.33 -15.83
N MET A 277 -2.66 -2.03 -14.68
CA MET A 277 -1.49 -2.05 -13.82
C MET A 277 -0.31 -2.75 -14.51
N MET A 278 -0.54 -3.87 -15.19
CA MET A 278 0.51 -4.59 -15.92
C MET A 278 1.15 -3.73 -17.03
N LYS A 279 0.35 -3.03 -17.83
CA LYS A 279 0.84 -2.11 -18.86
C LYS A 279 1.56 -0.91 -18.28
N LEU A 280 1.08 -0.38 -17.16
CA LEU A 280 1.77 0.66 -16.42
C LEU A 280 3.19 0.18 -16.05
N LEU A 281 3.31 -1.01 -15.44
CA LEU A 281 4.61 -1.60 -15.08
C LEU A 281 5.52 -1.78 -16.30
N ASP A 282 4.97 -2.26 -17.42
CA ASP A 282 5.70 -2.41 -18.68
C ASP A 282 6.31 -1.07 -19.16
N GLU A 283 5.51 0.00 -19.18
CA GLU A 283 5.90 1.30 -19.73
C GLU A 283 6.93 2.03 -18.84
N ILE A 284 6.89 1.78 -17.54
CA ILE A 284 7.90 2.29 -16.59
C ILE A 284 9.09 1.33 -16.41
N GLY A 285 9.10 0.20 -17.12
CA GLY A 285 10.22 -0.74 -17.18
C GLY A 285 10.37 -1.65 -15.97
N LEU A 286 9.31 -1.87 -15.20
CA LEU A 286 9.31 -2.75 -14.02
C LEU A 286 8.85 -4.16 -14.37
N HIS A 287 9.61 -5.13 -13.91
CA HIS A 287 9.31 -6.55 -14.06
C HIS A 287 8.34 -7.05 -12.97
N TYR A 288 7.55 -8.06 -13.33
CA TYR A 288 6.55 -8.66 -12.46
C TYR A 288 6.28 -10.12 -12.84
N ASP A 289 5.73 -10.87 -11.89
CA ASP A 289 5.27 -12.24 -12.09
C ASP A 289 3.74 -12.31 -12.04
N ILE A 290 3.17 -13.24 -12.79
CA ILE A 290 1.74 -13.52 -12.77
C ILE A 290 1.50 -14.81 -11.98
N VAL A 291 0.55 -14.76 -11.05
CA VAL A 291 0.17 -15.91 -10.22
C VAL A 291 -1.29 -16.23 -10.45
N PHE A 292 -1.57 -17.27 -11.23
CA PHE A 292 -2.90 -17.84 -11.36
C PHE A 292 -3.22 -18.65 -10.10
N ASN A 293 -4.02 -18.06 -9.21
CA ASN A 293 -4.37 -18.66 -7.93
C ASN A 293 -5.71 -19.40 -8.00
N LYS A 294 -5.96 -20.28 -7.03
CA LYS A 294 -7.11 -21.20 -6.96
C LYS A 294 -7.15 -22.19 -8.12
N PHE A 295 -5.98 -22.59 -8.61
CA PHE A 295 -5.88 -23.60 -9.68
C PHE A 295 -6.42 -24.98 -9.24
N ASP A 296 -6.57 -25.20 -7.92
CA ASP A 296 -7.28 -26.36 -7.35
C ASP A 296 -8.75 -26.44 -7.76
N LYS A 297 -9.33 -25.35 -8.26
CA LYS A 297 -10.71 -25.30 -8.76
C LYS A 297 -10.84 -25.54 -10.25
N VAL A 298 -9.72 -25.69 -10.97
CA VAL A 298 -9.72 -25.99 -12.40
C VAL A 298 -9.66 -27.50 -12.54
N GLU A 299 -10.66 -28.05 -13.24
CA GLU A 299 -10.72 -29.48 -13.50
C GLU A 299 -9.45 -29.96 -14.22
N PRO A 300 -8.87 -31.12 -13.87
CA PRO A 300 -7.61 -31.58 -14.45
C PRO A 300 -7.58 -31.59 -15.98
N GLU A 301 -8.72 -31.86 -16.62
CA GLU A 301 -8.91 -31.91 -18.06
C GLU A 301 -8.80 -30.51 -18.72
N GLU A 302 -9.12 -29.45 -17.97
CA GLU A 302 -9.14 -28.06 -18.44
C GLU A 302 -7.85 -27.30 -18.12
N GLN A 303 -7.00 -27.84 -17.24
CA GLN A 303 -5.79 -27.18 -16.75
C GLN A 303 -4.86 -26.71 -17.87
N GLU A 304 -4.66 -27.55 -18.88
CA GLU A 304 -3.81 -27.21 -20.03
C GLU A 304 -4.46 -26.14 -20.92
N ALA A 305 -5.78 -26.17 -21.07
CA ALA A 305 -6.51 -25.15 -21.81
C ALA A 305 -6.42 -23.78 -21.12
N VAL A 306 -6.56 -23.74 -19.79
CA VAL A 306 -6.41 -22.51 -18.99
C VAL A 306 -4.99 -21.97 -19.10
N LYS A 307 -3.95 -22.81 -19.00
CA LYS A 307 -2.56 -22.39 -19.19
C LYS A 307 -2.35 -21.74 -20.56
N ASN A 308 -2.82 -22.38 -21.61
CA ASN A 308 -2.71 -21.86 -22.98
C ASN A 308 -3.51 -20.57 -23.18
N GLN A 309 -4.69 -20.44 -22.56
CA GLN A 309 -5.48 -19.21 -22.56
C GLN A 309 -4.70 -18.06 -21.94
N ILE A 310 -4.16 -18.23 -20.73
CA ILE A 310 -3.41 -17.18 -20.03
C ILE A 310 -2.18 -16.74 -20.86
N GLN A 311 -1.44 -17.69 -21.41
CA GLN A 311 -0.30 -17.39 -22.30
C GLN A 311 -0.71 -16.63 -23.57
N SER A 312 -1.85 -17.01 -24.17
CA SER A 312 -2.41 -16.32 -25.33
C SER A 312 -2.86 -14.89 -24.98
N GLU A 313 -3.48 -14.70 -23.83
CA GLU A 313 -3.92 -13.38 -23.37
C GLU A 313 -2.73 -12.45 -23.09
N ILE A 314 -1.67 -12.95 -22.44
CA ILE A 314 -0.40 -12.20 -22.22
C ILE A 314 0.14 -11.67 -23.55
N LYS A 315 0.23 -12.54 -24.56
CA LYS A 315 0.69 -12.17 -25.91
C LYS A 315 -0.26 -11.18 -26.60
N THR A 316 -1.56 -11.42 -26.49
CA THR A 316 -2.59 -10.60 -27.15
C THR A 316 -2.66 -9.19 -26.57
N ILE A 317 -2.52 -9.05 -25.25
CA ILE A 317 -2.46 -7.75 -24.57
C ILE A 317 -1.14 -7.06 -24.84
N GLY A 318 -0.10 -7.82 -25.18
CA GLY A 318 1.23 -7.31 -25.51
C GLY A 318 2.06 -6.99 -24.27
N LEU A 319 1.93 -7.80 -23.22
CA LEU A 319 2.68 -7.64 -21.97
C LEU A 319 4.15 -8.03 -22.17
N LYS A 320 5.09 -7.19 -21.72
CA LYS A 320 6.51 -7.29 -22.09
C LYS A 320 7.45 -7.63 -20.93
N ARG A 321 7.05 -7.34 -19.69
CA ARG A 321 7.88 -7.48 -18.48
C ARG A 321 7.41 -8.59 -17.53
N VAL A 322 6.66 -9.55 -18.07
CA VAL A 322 6.31 -10.78 -17.35
C VAL A 322 7.55 -11.66 -17.26
N ASP A 323 8.05 -11.90 -16.05
CA ASP A 323 9.18 -12.81 -15.83
C ASP A 323 8.70 -14.26 -15.80
N ASN A 324 7.69 -14.56 -14.98
CA ASN A 324 7.14 -15.91 -14.84
C ASN A 324 5.61 -15.91 -14.73
N VAL A 325 5.02 -17.07 -15.01
CA VAL A 325 3.59 -17.36 -14.79
C VAL A 325 3.48 -18.63 -13.98
N TYR A 326 2.88 -18.55 -12.80
CA TYR A 326 2.72 -19.66 -11.87
C TYR A 326 1.25 -20.07 -11.74
N PHE A 327 0.97 -21.38 -11.76
CA PHE A 327 -0.37 -21.95 -11.56
C PHE A 327 -0.42 -22.67 -10.23
N VAL A 328 -1.04 -22.04 -9.22
CA VAL A 328 -0.92 -22.46 -7.82
C VAL A 328 -2.26 -22.50 -7.09
N SER A 329 -2.24 -23.11 -5.91
CA SER A 329 -3.29 -22.95 -4.90
C SER A 329 -2.66 -22.46 -3.60
N SER A 330 -2.95 -21.22 -3.20
CA SER A 330 -2.56 -20.74 -1.86
C SER A 330 -3.22 -21.55 -0.73
N LYS A 331 -4.36 -22.19 -1.01
CA LYS A 331 -5.06 -23.05 -0.04
C LYS A 331 -4.35 -24.39 0.11
N PHE A 332 -3.76 -24.91 -0.97
CA PHE A 332 -3.04 -26.16 -1.01
C PHE A 332 -1.65 -25.98 -1.65
N PRO A 333 -0.70 -25.34 -0.95
CA PRO A 333 0.63 -25.01 -1.47
C PRO A 333 1.38 -26.18 -2.12
N THR A 334 1.20 -27.39 -1.61
CA THR A 334 1.91 -28.58 -2.09
C THR A 334 1.23 -29.29 -3.26
N MET A 335 0.04 -28.84 -3.67
CA MET A 335 -0.74 -29.50 -4.72
C MET A 335 -0.14 -29.33 -6.11
N PHE A 336 0.51 -28.19 -6.37
CA PHE A 336 1.07 -27.86 -7.68
C PHE A 336 2.57 -27.58 -7.57
N PRO A 337 3.41 -28.11 -8.48
CA PRO A 337 4.86 -27.94 -8.43
C PRO A 337 5.28 -26.47 -8.55
N ASP A 338 4.48 -25.66 -9.27
CA ASP A 338 4.71 -24.23 -9.48
C ASP A 338 4.83 -23.45 -8.16
N TRP A 339 4.23 -23.92 -7.06
CA TRP A 339 4.42 -23.28 -5.75
C TRP A 339 5.88 -23.30 -5.33
N ILE A 340 6.54 -24.46 -5.40
CA ILE A 340 7.94 -24.61 -4.99
C ILE A 340 8.84 -23.80 -5.94
N VAL A 341 8.54 -23.82 -7.24
CA VAL A 341 9.27 -23.01 -8.23
C VAL A 341 9.16 -21.52 -7.90
N MET A 342 7.96 -21.04 -7.59
CA MET A 342 7.72 -19.66 -7.18
C MET A 342 8.48 -19.30 -5.91
N ILE A 343 8.43 -20.12 -4.85
CA ILE A 343 9.18 -19.89 -3.60
C ILE A 343 10.67 -19.79 -3.88
N ASN A 344 11.24 -20.75 -4.61
CA ASN A 344 12.67 -20.73 -4.96
C ASN A 344 13.03 -19.47 -5.74
N HIS A 345 12.19 -19.05 -6.69
CA HIS A 345 12.40 -17.81 -7.43
C HIS A 345 12.40 -16.57 -6.52
N LEU A 346 11.49 -16.51 -5.54
CA LEU A 346 11.41 -15.40 -4.58
C LEU A 346 12.62 -15.39 -3.61
N GLU A 347 13.09 -16.56 -3.19
CA GLU A 347 14.22 -16.69 -2.26
C GLU A 347 15.59 -16.48 -2.90
N ASN A 348 15.74 -16.81 -4.19
CA ASN A 348 17.00 -16.65 -4.94
C ASN A 348 17.46 -15.19 -5.09
N LEU A 349 16.72 -14.23 -4.54
CA LEU A 349 17.12 -12.83 -4.38
C LEU A 349 18.16 -12.58 -3.28
N LEU A 350 18.45 -13.58 -2.45
CA LEU A 350 19.45 -13.51 -1.38
C LEU A 350 20.90 -13.74 -1.87
N HIS A 351 21.09 -13.96 -3.17
CA HIS A 351 22.36 -14.26 -3.83
C HIS A 351 22.55 -13.38 -5.06
#